data_AF-F3GQ84-F1
#
_entry.id   AF-F3GQ84-F1
#
_cell.length_a   1.000
_cell.length_b   1.000
_cell.length_c   1.000
_cell.angle_alpha   90.00
_cell.angle_beta   90.00
_cell.angle_gamma   90.00
#
_symmetry.space_group_name_H-M   'P 1'
#
loop_
_entity.id
_entity.type
_entity.pdbx_description
1 polymer ?
#
loop_
_entity_poly.entity_id
_entity_poly.type
_entity_poly.pdbx_seq_one_letter_code
_entity_poly.pdbx_strand_id
1 'polypeptide(L)' 'KPYLISRGGNLPLVIVLLGVFGGLLAFGFIGLFIGPTLLAVAYSLLTDWVGSER' A
#
# COMPACT_ATOMS: atom_id res chain seq x y z
N LYS A 1 -24.01 9.12 8.68
CA LYS A 1 -22.75 9.87 8.45
C LYS A 1 -21.85 8.98 7.60
N PRO A 2 -21.40 9.40 6.40
CA PRO A 2 -20.54 8.57 5.58
C PRO A 2 -19.17 8.51 6.25
N TYR A 3 -18.95 7.43 7.01
CA TYR A 3 -17.71 7.17 7.75
C TYR A 3 -16.60 6.56 6.87
N LEU A 4 -16.82 6.52 5.55
CA LEU A 4 -16.04 5.72 4.60
C LEU A 4 -14.97 6.51 3.85
N ILE A 5 -14.93 7.85 3.96
CA ILE A 5 -14.01 8.70 3.17
C ILE A 5 -12.79 9.16 3.98
N SER A 6 -12.83 9.12 5.32
CA SER A 6 -11.72 9.64 6.16
C SER A 6 -10.71 8.59 6.63
N ARG A 7 -10.90 7.31 6.26
CA ARG A 7 -9.90 6.25 6.48
C ARG A 7 -9.21 5.88 5.17
N GLY A 8 -8.96 6.85 4.28
CA GLY A 8 -7.87 6.70 3.32
C GLY A 8 -6.64 6.40 4.16
N GLY A 9 -6.26 5.12 4.24
CA GLY A 9 -5.25 4.65 5.16
C GLY A 9 -4.05 5.56 4.97
N ASN A 10 -3.58 6.19 6.04
CA ASN A 10 -2.37 6.98 6.01
C ASN A 10 -1.24 6.02 5.66
N LEU A 11 -1.08 5.73 4.36
CA LEU A 11 -0.12 4.76 3.88
C LEU A 11 1.23 5.38 4.23
N PRO A 12 1.98 4.77 5.17
CA PRO A 12 3.20 5.38 5.63
C PRO A 12 4.10 5.65 4.44
N LEU A 13 4.72 6.83 4.39
CA LEU A 13 5.67 7.18 3.33
C LEU A 13 6.75 6.11 3.16
N VAL A 14 7.12 5.45 4.26
CA VAL A 14 8.05 4.31 4.28
C VAL A 14 7.56 3.14 3.41
N ILE A 15 6.27 2.80 3.42
CA ILE A 15 5.71 1.71 2.59
C ILE A 15 5.79 2.09 1.11
N VAL A 16 5.50 3.36 0.78
CA VAL A 16 5.61 3.87 -0.60
C VAL A 16 7.06 3.82 -1.07
N LEU A 17 8.01 4.32 -0.25
CA LEU A 17 9.44 4.29 -0.57
C LEU A 17 9.95 2.87 -0.75
N LEU A 18 9.60 1.94 0.14
CA LEU A 18 9.94 0.53 -0.01
C LEU A 18 9.35 -0.06 -1.29
N GLY A 19 8.12 0.29 -1.65
CA GLY A 19 7.51 -0.10 -2.91
C GLY A 19 8.27 0.42 -4.13
N VAL A 20 8.69 1.69 -4.11
CA VAL A 20 9.45 2.30 -5.22
C VAL A 20 10.82 1.64 -5.36
N PHE A 21 11.60 1.54 -4.27
CA PHE A 21 12.94 0.95 -4.31
C PHE A 21 12.90 -0.56 -4.62
N GLY A 22 12.01 -1.30 -3.96
CA GLY A 22 11.84 -2.74 -4.20
C GLY A 22 11.33 -3.03 -5.61
N GLY A 23 10.38 -2.24 -6.11
CA GLY A 23 9.90 -2.33 -7.47
C GLY A 23 10.99 -2.03 -8.49
N LEU A 24 11.76 -0.96 -8.30
CA LEU A 24 12.87 -0.61 -9.18
C LEU A 24 13.93 -1.71 -9.25
N LEU A 25 14.27 -2.34 -8.12
CA LEU A 25 15.24 -3.44 -8.09
C LEU A 25 14.71 -4.73 -8.73
N ALA A 26 13.42 -5.04 -8.56
CA ALA A 26 12.82 -6.28 -9.06
C ALA A 26 12.41 -6.22 -10.54
N PHE A 27 11.87 -5.08 -11.00
CA PHE A 27 11.25 -4.93 -12.32
C PHE A 27 11.78 -3.71 -13.12
N GLY A 28 12.84 -3.05 -12.67
CA GLY A 28 13.37 -1.86 -13.32
C GLY A 28 12.39 -0.69 -13.29
N PHE A 29 12.39 0.15 -14.33
CA PHE A 29 11.55 1.36 -14.38
C PHE A 29 10.05 1.10 -14.22
N ILE A 30 9.54 -0.03 -14.74
CA ILE A 30 8.13 -0.41 -14.61
C ILE A 30 7.77 -0.62 -13.13
N GLY A 31 8.73 -1.08 -12.34
CA GLY A 31 8.59 -1.29 -10.91
C GLY A 31 8.32 -0.03 -10.09
N LEU A 32 8.63 1.18 -10.58
CA LEU A 32 8.26 2.41 -9.89
C LEU A 32 6.73 2.58 -9.74
N PHE A 33 5.96 2.02 -10.67
CA PHE A 33 4.51 2.06 -10.63
C PHE A 33 3.94 0.82 -9.95
N ILE A 34 4.44 -0.37 -10.33
CA ILE A 34 3.93 -1.65 -9.82
C ILE A 34 4.23 -1.81 -8.32
N GLY A 35 5.45 -1.48 -7.89
CA GLY A 35 5.91 -1.72 -6.53
C GLY A 35 5.06 -1.01 -5.46
N PRO A 36 4.89 0.33 -5.51
CA PRO A 36 4.06 1.05 -4.55
C PRO A 36 2.59 0.64 -4.60
N THR A 37 2.05 0.42 -5.81
CA THR A 37 0.64 0.04 -5.99
C THR A 37 0.36 -1.32 -5.35
N LEU A 38 1.23 -2.30 -5.59
CA LEU A 38 1.06 -3.65 -5.07
C LEU A 38 1.23 -3.69 -3.54
N LEU A 39 2.21 -2.94 -2.99
CA LEU A 39 2.37 -2.78 -1.54
C LEU A 39 1.19 -2.07 -0.88
N ALA A 40 0.63 -1.04 -1.52
CA ALA A 40 -0.54 -0.32 -1.01
C ALA A 40 -1.77 -1.24 -0.93
N VAL A 41 -2.02 -2.03 -1.98
CA VAL A 41 -3.12 -3.01 -2.00
C VAL A 41 -2.91 -4.09 -0.95
N ALA A 42 -1.71 -4.68 -0.89
CA ALA A 42 -1.39 -5.71 0.10
C ALA A 42 -1.53 -5.17 1.53
N TYR A 43 -1.05 -3.95 1.79
CA TYR A 43 -1.21 -3.29 3.09
C TYR A 43 -2.68 -3.07 3.43
N SER A 44 -3.49 -2.55 2.49
CA SER A 44 -4.93 -2.36 2.69
C SER A 44 -5.64 -3.67 3.01
N LEU A 45 -5.34 -4.75 2.27
CA LEU A 45 -5.93 -6.07 2.50
C LEU A 45 -5.52 -6.65 3.85
N LEU A 46 -4.25 -6.48 4.25
CA LEU A 46 -3.76 -6.92 5.56
C LEU A 46 -4.41 -6.11 6.69
N THR A 47 -4.55 -4.79 6.53
CA THR A 47 -5.20 -3.95 7.54
C THR A 47 -6.69 -4.25 7.66
N ASP A 48 -7.36 -4.53 6.54
CA ASP A 48 -8.76 -4.93 6.54
C ASP A 48 -8.94 -6.32 7.14
N TRP A 49 -8.04 -7.26 6.83
CA TRP A 49 -8.07 -8.61 7.40
C TRP A 49 -7.83 -8.62 8.92
N VAL A 50 -6.78 -7.93 9.39
CA VAL A 50 -6.50 -7.78 10.84
C VAL A 50 -7.58 -6.96 11.55
N GLY A 51 -8.17 -5.97 10.86
CA GLY A 51 -9.27 -5.16 11.36
C GLY A 51 -10.62 -5.86 11.36
N SER A 52 -10.78 -6.93 10.57
CA SER A 52 -11.98 -7.77 10.49
C SER A 52 -12.14 -8.70 11.70
N GLU A 53 -11.16 -8.73 12.61
CA GLU A 53 -11.21 -9.50 13.86
C GLU A 53 -11.69 -8.64 15.05
N ARG A 54 -12.75 -7.84 14.81
CA ARG A 54 -13.65 -7.29 15.84
C ARG A 54 -15.08 -7.22 15.34
#